data_AF-A0A659XXP9-F1
#
_entry.id   AF-A0A659XXP9-F1
#
_cell.length_a   1.000
_cell.length_b   1.000
_cell.length_c   1.000
_cell.angle_alpha   90.00
_cell.angle_beta   90.00
_cell.angle_gamma   90.00
#
_symmetry.space_group_name_H-M   'P 1'
#
loop_
_entity.id
_entity.type
_entity.pdbx_description
1 polymer ?
#
loop_
_entity_poly.entity_id
_entity_poly.type
_entity_poly.pdbx_seq_one_letter_code
_entity_poly.pdbx_strand_id
1 'polypeptide(L)' 'ALARSVVTDFENYVKLNKKISPEVVGAASQIDDYSKLADTVASHLAIKIPEKQEMLATLSVKERLEKAMGFME' A
#
# COMPACT_ATOMS: atom_id res chain seq x y z
N ALA A 1 -5.72 -7.25 -11.97
CA ALA A 1 -4.25 -7.37 -12.06
C ALA A 1 -3.57 -6.42 -11.09
N LEU A 2 -3.84 -5.11 -11.17
CA LEU A 2 -3.24 -4.07 -10.31
C LEU A 2 -3.22 -4.40 -8.81
N ALA A 3 -4.35 -4.77 -8.21
CA ALA A 3 -4.39 -5.10 -6.78
C ALA A 3 -3.46 -6.27 -6.38
N ARG A 4 -3.29 -7.26 -7.26
CA ARG A 4 -2.36 -8.37 -7.00
C ARG A 4 -0.90 -7.89 -7.06
N SER A 5 -0.58 -7.02 -8.03
CA SER A 5 0.74 -6.40 -8.13
C SER A 5 1.06 -5.56 -6.89
N VAL A 6 0.11 -4.75 -6.41
CA VAL A 6 0.25 -3.95 -5.18
C VAL A 6 0.59 -4.86 -3.98
N VAL A 7 -0.10 -5.99 -3.83
CA VAL A 7 0.16 -6.94 -2.73
C VAL A 7 1.54 -7.58 -2.86
N THR A 8 1.96 -7.97 -4.07
CA THR A 8 3.30 -8.52 -4.32
C THR A 8 4.40 -7.50 -4.02
N ASP A 9 4.24 -6.26 -4.46
CA ASP A 9 5.22 -5.19 -4.22
C ASP A 9 5.25 -4.83 -2.73
N PHE A 10 4.10 -4.82 -2.07
CA PHE A 10 4.00 -4.62 -0.62
C PHE A 10 4.70 -5.75 0.16
N GLU A 11 4.56 -7.00 -0.26
CA GLU A 11 5.28 -8.12 0.33
C GLU A 11 6.80 -7.92 0.22
N ASN A 12 7.29 -7.51 -0.94
CA ASN A 12 8.71 -7.22 -1.15
C ASN A 12 9.18 -6.03 -0.31
N TYR A 13 8.39 -4.97 -0.24
CA TYR A 13 8.65 -3.79 0.57
C TYR A 13 8.77 -4.13 2.07
N VAL A 14 7.84 -4.92 2.60
CA VAL A 14 7.86 -5.39 4.00
C VAL A 14 9.10 -6.25 4.28
N LYS A 15 9.50 -7.12 3.36
CA LYS A 15 10.74 -7.91 3.48
C LYS A 15 12.00 -7.04 3.59
N LEU A 16 12.03 -5.90 2.90
CA LEU A 16 13.13 -4.94 2.95
C LEU A 16 13.06 -4.04 4.20
N ASN A 17 11.86 -3.72 4.67
CA ASN A 17 11.63 -2.84 5.81
C ASN A 17 11.27 -3.62 7.08
N LYS A 18 12.29 -4.08 7.82
CA LYS A 18 12.17 -4.88 9.06
C LYS A 18 11.35 -4.25 10.19
N LYS A 19 10.92 -2.99 10.06
CA LYS A 19 10.04 -2.32 11.04
C LYS A 19 8.56 -2.70 10.85
N ILE A 20 8.21 -3.30 9.73
CA ILE A 20 6.83 -3.67 9.38
C ILE A 20 6.64 -5.17 9.61
N SER A 21 5.57 -5.54 10.32
CA SER A 21 5.28 -6.95 10.62
C SER A 21 4.87 -7.71 9.36
N PRO A 22 5.39 -8.92 9.10
CA PRO A 22 4.92 -9.76 7.99
C PRO A 22 3.42 -10.07 8.05
N GLU A 23 2.81 -10.01 9.24
CA GLU A 23 1.36 -10.24 9.43
C GLU A 23 0.49 -9.24 8.65
N VAL A 24 0.99 -8.01 8.43
CA VAL A 24 0.21 -7.02 7.67
C VAL A 24 0.11 -7.35 6.18
N VAL A 25 1.07 -8.11 5.63
CA VAL A 25 0.97 -8.62 4.25
C VAL A 25 -0.15 -9.64 4.16
N GLY A 26 -0.25 -10.54 5.15
CA GLY A 26 -1.33 -11.51 5.27
C GLY A 26 -2.69 -10.81 5.33
N ALA A 27 -2.83 -9.81 6.21
CA ALA A 27 -4.04 -9.00 6.30
C ALA A 27 -4.38 -8.31 4.99
N ALA A 28 -3.41 -7.64 4.34
CA ALA A 28 -3.61 -6.95 3.06
C ALA A 28 -4.06 -7.89 1.94
N SER A 29 -3.54 -9.12 1.89
CA SER A 29 -3.90 -10.12 0.88
C SER A 29 -5.37 -10.58 0.95
N GLN A 30 -6.01 -10.43 2.10
CA GLN A 30 -7.41 -10.82 2.35
C GLN A 30 -8.39 -9.66 2.14
N ILE A 31 -7.91 -8.46 1.76
CA ILE A 31 -8.77 -7.31 1.54
C ILE A 31 -9.34 -7.34 0.11
N ASP A 32 -10.63 -7.61 0.00
CA ASP A 32 -11.36 -7.57 -1.28
C ASP A 32 -11.73 -6.15 -1.74
N ASP A 33 -11.83 -5.22 -0.79
CA ASP A 33 -12.13 -3.80 -1.06
C ASP A 33 -10.86 -3.04 -1.43
N TYR A 34 -10.73 -2.68 -2.71
CA TYR A 34 -9.55 -2.00 -3.23
C TYR A 34 -9.28 -0.63 -2.59
N SER A 35 -10.31 0.06 -2.10
CA SER A 35 -10.10 1.31 -1.35
C SER A 35 -9.42 1.00 -0.02
N LYS A 36 -9.92 0.01 0.71
CA LYS A 36 -9.33 -0.41 1.98
C LYS A 36 -7.92 -0.96 1.79
N LEU A 37 -7.67 -1.68 0.70
CA LEU A 37 -6.34 -2.20 0.37
C LEU A 37 -5.34 -1.03 0.21
N ALA A 38 -5.70 -0.03 -0.58
CA ALA A 38 -4.87 1.14 -0.82
C ALA A 38 -4.56 1.89 0.49
N ASP A 39 -5.57 2.10 1.34
CA ASP A 39 -5.41 2.80 2.62
C ASP A 39 -4.57 1.99 3.62
N THR A 40 -4.75 0.67 3.66
CA THR A 40 -3.96 -0.24 4.51
C THR A 40 -2.49 -0.21 4.11
N VAL A 41 -2.19 -0.38 2.83
CA VAL A 41 -0.82 -0.30 2.32
C VAL A 41 -0.21 1.07 2.64
N ALA A 42 -0.91 2.17 2.33
CA ALA A 42 -0.45 3.53 2.59
C ALA A 42 -0.13 3.80 4.07
N SER A 43 -0.87 3.20 5.00
CA SER A 43 -0.63 3.35 6.44
C SER A 43 0.73 2.79 6.87
N HIS A 44 1.20 1.73 6.19
CA HIS A 44 2.46 1.04 6.46
C HIS A 44 3.64 1.57 5.65
N LEU A 45 3.41 2.40 4.64
CA LEU A 45 4.49 3.07 3.91
C LEU A 45 5.27 4.04 4.82
N ALA A 46 6.59 3.97 4.76
CA ALA A 46 7.51 4.86 5.47
C ALA A 46 7.79 6.16 4.67
N ILE A 47 6.72 6.83 4.22
CA ILE A 47 6.75 8.09 3.46
C ILE A 47 6.42 9.30 4.35
N LYS A 48 6.72 10.52 3.88
CA LYS A 48 6.49 11.76 4.63
C LYS A 48 5.00 12.08 4.75
N ILE A 49 4.64 12.86 5.77
CA ILE A 49 3.25 13.28 6.01
C ILE A 49 2.60 13.94 4.79
N PRO A 50 3.26 14.86 4.05
CA PRO A 50 2.66 15.47 2.87
C PRO A 50 2.26 14.45 1.79
N GLU A 51 3.09 13.42 1.58
CA GLU A 51 2.82 12.35 0.61
C GLU A 51 1.63 11.49 1.06
N LYS A 52 1.53 11.21 2.36
CA LYS A 52 0.36 10.52 2.94
C LYS A 52 -0.93 11.33 2.74
N GLN A 53 -0.87 12.65 2.92
CA GLN A 53 -2.03 13.54 2.70
C GLN A 53 -2.44 13.56 1.22
N GLU A 54 -1.47 13.57 0.31
CA GLU A 54 -1.76 13.53 -1.13
C GLU A 54 -2.43 12.21 -1.55
N MET A 55 -1.99 11.08 -1.00
CA MET A 55 -2.65 9.78 -1.21
C MET A 55 -4.08 9.77 -0.67
N LEU A 56 -4.29 10.29 0.54
CA LEU A 56 -5.62 10.38 1.16
C LEU A 56 -6.57 11.28 0.36
N ALA A 57 -6.05 12.37 -0.21
CA ALA A 57 -6.82 13.27 -1.06
C ALA A 57 -7.15 12.69 -2.45
N THR A 58 -6.50 11.57 -2.84
CA THR A 58 -6.72 10.94 -4.14
C THR A 58 -8.03 10.13 -4.12
N LEU A 59 -9.07 10.66 -4.76
CA LEU A 59 -10.41 10.06 -4.79
C LEU A 59 -10.46 8.77 -5.61
N SER A 60 -9.69 8.68 -6.68
CA SER A 60 -9.61 7.50 -7.52
C SER A 60 -8.85 6.39 -6.80
N VAL A 61 -9.53 5.28 -6.50
CA VAL A 61 -8.91 4.09 -5.89
C VAL A 61 -7.78 3.55 -6.76
N LYS A 62 -7.94 3.58 -8.09
CA LYS A 62 -6.92 3.14 -9.03
C LYS A 62 -5.66 3.99 -8.91
N GLU A 63 -5.80 5.32 -8.93
CA GLU A 63 -4.65 6.23 -8.80
C GLU A 63 -3.97 6.09 -7.43
N ARG A 64 -4.76 5.85 -6.36
CA ARG A 64 -4.21 5.63 -5.02
C ARG A 64 -3.36 4.35 -4.96
N LEU A 65 -3.80 3.28 -5.61
CA LEU A 65 -3.01 2.04 -5.74
C LEU A 65 -1.75 2.24 -6.57
N GLU A 66 -1.82 2.98 -7.68
CA GLU A 66 -0.66 3.31 -8.51
C GLU A 66 0.37 4.16 -7.75
N LYS A 67 -0.09 5.17 -6.99
CA LYS A 67 0.77 5.95 -6.09
C LYS A 67 1.41 5.07 -5.02
N ALA A 68 0.64 4.18 -4.41
CA ALA A 68 1.16 3.25 -3.40
C ALA A 68 2.30 2.40 -3.97
N MET A 69 2.14 1.87 -5.19
CA MET A 69 3.20 1.12 -5.88
C MET A 69 4.43 1.97 -6.13
N GLY A 70 4.28 3.21 -6.61
CA GLY A 70 5.41 4.10 -6.85
C GLY A 70 6.22 4.47 -5.60
N PHE A 71 5.66 4.31 -4.40
CA PHE A 71 6.39 4.49 -3.13
C PHE A 71 7.04 3.20 -2.61
N MET A 72 6.73 2.04 -3.20
CA MET A 72 7.27 0.73 -2.83
C MET A 72 8.44 0.29 -3.72
N GLU A 73 8.55 0.84 -4.93
CA GLU A 73 9.78 0.79 -5.76
C GLU A 73 10.95 1.51 -5.09
#